data_AF-A0AA39CCH0-F1
#
_entry.id   AF-A0AA39CCH0-F1
#
_cell.length_a   1.000
_cell.length_b   1.000
_cell.length_c   1.000
_cell.angle_alpha   90.00
_cell.angle_beta   90.00
_cell.angle_gamma   90.00
#
_symmetry.space_group_name_H-M   'P 1'
#
loop_
_entity.id
_entity.type
_entity.pdbx_description
1 polymer ?
#
loop_
_entity_poly.entity_id
_entity_poly.type
_entity_poly.pdbx_seq_one_letter_code
_entity_poly.pdbx_strand_id
1 'polypeptide(L)' 'STGLDNLGIVTDAQGNAAVQAGSYITDKVYLGVTTGARGDTNAAINLDITKNLKLRGETGTDGSKAGVFYEREY' A
#
# COMPACT_ATOMS: atom_id res chain seq x y z
N SER A 1 0.60 12.23 18.89
CA SER A 1 0.51 12.06 17.43
C SER A 1 0.15 10.61 17.17
N THR A 2 -0.89 10.31 16.40
CA THR A 2 -1.45 8.95 16.25
C THR A 2 -0.65 8.05 15.31
N GLY A 3 0.48 8.51 14.75
CA GLY A 3 1.32 7.72 13.84
C GLY A 3 0.58 7.28 12.57
N LEU A 4 -0.54 7.93 12.24
CA LEU A 4 -1.36 7.66 11.06
C LEU A 4 -1.34 8.90 10.18
N ASP A 5 -0.74 8.77 8.99
CA ASP A 5 -0.47 9.90 8.11
C ASP A 5 -1.50 10.02 6.96
N ASN A 6 -2.19 8.92 6.64
CA ASN A 6 -3.15 8.87 5.54
C ASN A 6 -4.40 8.07 5.95
N LEU A 7 -5.58 8.69 5.80
CA LEU A 7 -6.89 8.05 5.96
C LEU A 7 -7.82 8.61 4.87
N GLY A 8 -8.52 7.73 4.15
CA GLY A 8 -9.42 8.17 3.09
C GLY A 8 -10.38 7.10 2.59
N ILE A 9 -11.31 7.53 1.75
CA ILE A 9 -12.23 6.66 1.01
C ILE A 9 -11.68 6.53 -0.40
N VAL A 10 -11.58 5.30 -0.89
CA VAL A 10 -11.10 4.95 -2.24
C VAL A 10 -12.08 4.01 -2.92
N THR A 11 -11.80 3.68 -4.17
CA THR A 11 -12.55 2.67 -4.94
C THR A 11 -11.68 1.43 -5.12
N ASP A 12 -12.21 0.26 -4.79
CA ASP A 12 -11.51 -1.02 -4.99
C ASP A 12 -11.45 -1.43 -6.47
N ALA A 13 -10.76 -2.53 -6.77
CA ALA A 13 -10.60 -3.02 -8.14
C ALA A 13 -11.92 -3.47 -8.80
N GLN A 14 -12.95 -3.71 -8.00
CA GLN A 14 -14.28 -4.15 -8.39
C GLN A 14 -15.29 -2.99 -8.44
N GLY A 15 -14.85 -1.75 -8.22
CA GLY A 15 -15.67 -0.54 -8.30
C GLY A 15 -16.46 -0.19 -7.03
N ASN A 16 -16.22 -0.84 -5.89
CA ASN A 16 -16.91 -0.51 -4.63
C ASN A 16 -16.15 0.51 -3.81
N ALA A 17 -16.88 1.17 -2.91
CA ALA A 17 -16.25 1.99 -1.88
C ALA A 17 -15.37 1.12 -0.96
N ALA A 18 -14.23 1.67 -0.59
CA ALA A 18 -13.30 1.11 0.37
C ALA A 18 -12.74 2.22 1.26
N VAL A 19 -12.31 1.85 2.46
CA VAL A 19 -11.59 2.74 3.38
C VAL A 19 -10.13 2.32 3.38
N GLN A 20 -9.22 3.27 3.25
CA GLN A 20 -7.78 3.02 3.36
C GLN A 20 -7.19 3.81 4.52
N ALA A 21 -6.21 3.21 5.18
CA ALA A 21 -5.39 3.83 6.21
C ALA A 21 -3.93 3.46 5.98
N GLY A 22 -3.00 4.38 6.17
CA GLY A 22 -1.58 4.12 5.98
C GLY A 22 -0.66 5.12 6.66
N SER A 23 0.60 4.72 6.81
CA SER A 23 1.60 5.47 7.55
C SER A 23 3.00 5.17 7.05
N TYR A 24 3.88 6.17 7.15
CA TYR A 24 5.31 5.98 6.97
C TYR A 24 5.94 5.61 8.31
N ILE A 25 6.44 4.39 8.40
CA ILE A 25 7.18 3.93 9.58
C ILE A 25 8.60 4.52 9.58
N THR A 26 9.13 4.75 8.38
CA THR A 26 10.38 5.49 8.13
C THR A 26 10.27 6.21 6.79
N ASP A 27 11.22 7.08 6.47
CA ASP A 27 11.31 7.77 5.17
C ASP A 27 11.33 6.82 3.95
N LYS A 28 11.61 5.53 4.15
CA LYS A 28 11.72 4.52 3.11
C LYS A 28 10.67 3.42 3.19
N VAL A 29 9.82 3.40 4.23
CA VAL A 29 8.89 2.29 4.49
C VAL A 29 7.50 2.83 4.72
N TYR A 30 6.62 2.55 3.78
CA TYR A 30 5.19 2.82 3.89
C TYR A 30 4.43 1.51 4.12
N LEU A 31 3.51 1.53 5.08
CA LEU A 31 2.53 0.47 5.30
C LEU A 31 1.12 1.02 5.11
N GLY A 32 0.27 0.26 4.43
CA GLY A 32 -1.12 0.61 4.21
C GLY A 32 -2.04 -0.59 4.37
N VAL A 33 -3.27 -0.32 4.78
CA VAL A 33 -4.37 -1.28 4.81
C VAL A 33 -5.56 -0.64 4.10
N THR A 34 -6.26 -1.44 3.29
CA THR A 34 -7.50 -1.05 2.62
C THR A 34 -8.55 -2.11 2.92
N THR A 35 -9.74 -1.68 3.34
CA THR A 35 -10.89 -2.54 3.60
C THR A 35 -12.06 -2.11 2.73
N GLY A 36 -12.54 -3.02 1.88
CA GLY A 36 -13.68 -2.80 0.99
C GLY A 36 -15.01 -2.86 1.74
N ALA A 37 -16.05 -2.25 1.16
CA ALA A 37 -17.41 -2.27 1.70
C ALA A 37 -18.00 -3.70 1.77
N ARG A 38 -17.41 -4.67 1.07
CA ARG A 38 -17.81 -6.08 1.11
C ARG A 38 -17.06 -6.89 2.17
N GLY A 39 -16.16 -6.25 2.93
CA GLY A 39 -15.40 -6.88 4.02
C GLY A 39 -14.08 -7.50 3.59
N ASP A 40 -13.73 -7.45 2.31
CA ASP A 40 -12.38 -7.77 1.82
C ASP A 40 -11.36 -6.79 2.41
N THR A 41 -10.16 -7.29 2.71
CA THR A 41 -9.08 -6.48 3.28
C THR A 41 -7.76 -6.80 2.60
N ASN A 42 -7.01 -5.76 2.27
CA ASN A 42 -5.70 -5.82 1.66
C ASN A 42 -4.70 -5.00 2.47
N ALA A 43 -3.53 -5.56 2.74
CA ALA A 43 -2.39 -4.87 3.32
C ALA A 43 -1.31 -4.69 2.25
N ALA A 44 -0.67 -3.54 2.23
CA ALA A 44 0.37 -3.17 1.29
C ALA A 44 1.62 -2.64 2.02
N ILE A 45 2.78 -2.98 1.48
CA ILE A 45 4.08 -2.46 1.88
C ILE A 45 4.81 -1.90 0.66
N ASN A 46 5.35 -0.69 0.80
CA ASN A 46 6.30 -0.13 -0.15
C ASN A 46 7.62 0.16 0.56
N LEU A 47 8.72 -0.34 0.01
CA LEU A 47 10.06 -0.21 0.54
C LEU A 47 11.01 0.38 -0.51
N ASP A 48 11.58 1.54 -0.21
CA ASP A 48 12.59 2.18 -1.05
C ASP A 48 13.99 1.66 -0.64
N ILE A 49 14.54 0.74 -1.42
CA ILE A 49 15.84 0.10 -1.16
C ILE A 49 16.97 1.08 -1.47
N THR A 50 16.92 1.68 -2.66
CA THR A 50 17.83 2.75 -3.10
C THR A 50 17.02 3.83 -3.80
N LYS A 51 17.65 4.96 -4.17
CA LYS A 51 17.00 6.03 -4.94
C LYS A 51 16.31 5.53 -6.22
N ASN A 52 16.80 4.42 -6.75
CA ASN A 52 16.40 3.89 -8.05
C ASN A 52 15.74 2.51 -7.92
N LEU A 53 15.66 1.92 -6.73
CA LEU A 53 15.19 0.54 -6.53
C LEU A 53 14.12 0.50 -5.44
N LYS A 54 12.92 0.04 -5.80
CA LYS A 54 11.75 -0.05 -4.91
C LYS A 54 11.23 -1.48 -4.88
N LEU A 55 10.82 -1.95 -3.72
CA LEU A 55 10.10 -3.21 -3.53
C LEU A 55 8.66 -2.88 -3.13
N ARG A 56 7.70 -3.57 -3.74
CA ARG A 56 6.28 -3.50 -3.35
C ARG A 56 5.75 -4.88 -3.05
N GLY A 57 4.99 -4.99 -1.97
CA GLY A 57 4.28 -6.20 -1.59
C GLY A 57 2.84 -5.86 -1.23
N GLU A 58 1.92 -6.76 -1.56
CA GLU A 58 0.50 -6.64 -1.20
C GLU A 58 -0.03 -8.03 -0.90
N THR A 59 -0.89 -8.13 0.11
CA THR A 59 -1.53 -9.38 0.53
C THR A 59 -2.94 -9.07 1.01
N GLY A 60 -3.88 -9.97 0.77
CA GLY A 60 -5.24 -9.81 1.21
C GLY A 60 -6.11 -11.03 0.93
N THR A 61 -7.41 -10.82 0.99
CA THR A 61 -8.43 -11.87 0.86
C THR A 61 -8.30 -12.66 -0.45
N ASP A 62 -7.87 -12.01 -1.53
CA ASP A 62 -7.79 -12.61 -2.87
C ASP A 62 -6.40 -13.18 -3.21
N GLY A 63 -5.43 -13.07 -2.29
CA GLY A 63 -4.08 -13.60 -2.47
C GLY A 63 -2.97 -12.59 -2.18
N SER A 64 -1.77 -12.88 -2.65
CA SER A 64 -0.58 -12.05 -2.41
C SER A 64 0.22 -11.81 -3.68
N LYS A 65 0.80 -10.63 -3.82
CA LYS A 65 1.69 -10.24 -4.92
C LYS A 65 2.89 -9.45 -4.39
N ALA A 66 4.02 -9.60 -5.05
CA ALA A 66 5.22 -8.82 -4.75
C ALA A 66 5.95 -8.48 -6.05
N GLY A 67 6.65 -7.35 -6.07
CA GLY A 67 7.37 -6.85 -7.23
C GLY A 67 8.56 -5.98 -6.86
N VAL A 68 9.54 -5.94 -7.76
CA VAL A 68 10.74 -5.11 -7.65
C VAL A 68 10.76 -4.16 -8.86
N PHE A 69 10.98 -2.88 -8.60
CA PHE A 69 10.88 -1.81 -9.59
C PHE A 69 12.20 -1.03 -9.60
N TYR A 70 12.79 -0.87 -10.78
CA TYR A 70 13.98 -0.06 -10.98
C TYR A 70 13.67 1.14 -11.87
N GLU A 71 13.96 2.35 -11.39
CA GLU A 71 13.77 3.61 -12.10
C GLU A 71 15.14 4.19 -12.50
N ARG A 72 15.33 4.46 -13.80
CA ARG A 72 16.50 5.15 -14.32
C ARG A 72 16.10 6.55 -14.78
N GLU A 73 16.64 7.56 -14.12
CA GLU A 73 16.57 8.94 -14.61
C GLU A 73 17.47 9.04 -15.86
N TYR A 74 16.92 9.59 -16.95
CA TYR A 74 17.63 9.83 -18.22
C TYR A 74 18.18 11.25 -18.26
#